data_AF-A0AAV2HTC8-F1
#
_entry.id   AF-A0AAV2HTC8-F1
#
_cell.length_a   1.000
_cell.length_b   1.000
_cell.length_c   1.000
_cell.angle_alpha   90.00
_cell.angle_beta   90.00
_cell.angle_gamma   90.00
#
_symmetry.space_group_name_H-M   'P 1'
#
loop_
_entity.id
_entity.type
_entity.pdbx_description
1 polymer ?
#
loop_
_entity_poly.entity_id
_entity_poly.type
_entity_poly.pdbx_seq_one_letter_code
_entity_poly.pdbx_strand_id
1 'polypeptide(L)'
;MENYHAGSLVHESVVLVITSRPTYGNGEPPENGKSFAASLLHLKRKNNLVNGKVTDSGLSLATCIKRSIFPEQKISLATNVDKPRNSLAMATGPLGNIRFAVFSLGSNAYPHFAIFGKYIDKIFKELGAEMLVEYCTGDALYGQEQSFRTWSEEVYRAAFDAFCLENVDIKEAIGPRNMGDHSWSLDKVRIVLVDNGKEQDLSHVLSEIHGKKVEPFILSERTQLQAQDSKW
;
A
#
# COMPACT_ATOMS: atom_id res chain seq x y z
N MET A 1 -2.08 -2.01 -7.30
CA MET A 1 -0.69 -2.48 -7.60
C MET A 1 -0.68 -3.59 -8.64
N GLU A 2 -1.85 -4.11 -9.04
CA GLU A 2 -1.99 -5.22 -10.00
C GLU A 2 -1.46 -4.93 -11.41
N ASN A 3 -1.49 -3.66 -11.84
CA ASN A 3 -0.95 -3.23 -13.13
C ASN A 3 0.58 -3.03 -13.12
N TYR A 4 1.25 -3.31 -12.00
CA TYR A 4 2.70 -3.17 -11.87
C TYR A 4 3.40 -4.53 -11.92
N HIS A 5 4.43 -4.65 -12.77
CA HIS A 5 5.23 -5.87 -12.86
C HIS A 5 6.34 -5.87 -11.81
N ALA A 6 6.23 -6.75 -10.82
CA ALA A 6 7.20 -6.85 -9.72
C ALA A 6 8.64 -7.17 -10.18
N GLY A 7 8.83 -7.71 -11.40
CA GLY A 7 10.17 -7.92 -11.98
C GLY A 7 10.90 -6.63 -12.34
N SER A 8 10.16 -5.56 -12.65
CA SER A 8 10.73 -4.24 -12.96
C SER A 8 11.32 -3.56 -11.73
N LEU A 9 10.95 -4.00 -10.53
CA LEU A 9 11.33 -3.38 -9.26
C LEU A 9 12.86 -3.24 -9.16
N VAL A 10 13.61 -4.26 -9.57
CA VAL A 10 15.09 -4.27 -9.53
C VAL A 10 15.72 -3.19 -10.42
N HIS A 11 15.00 -2.66 -11.40
CA HIS A 11 15.49 -1.62 -12.31
C HIS A 11 15.04 -0.20 -11.94
N GLU A 12 14.18 -0.06 -10.93
CA GLU A 12 13.71 1.24 -10.48
C GLU A 12 14.81 1.98 -9.70
N SER A 13 14.75 3.31 -9.74
CA SER A 13 15.59 4.18 -8.89
C SER A 13 14.82 4.72 -7.68
N VAL A 14 13.53 4.99 -7.85
CA VAL A 14 12.62 5.46 -6.80
C VAL A 14 11.31 4.70 -6.85
N VAL A 15 10.84 4.25 -5.69
CA VAL A 15 9.51 3.62 -5.55
C VAL A 15 8.75 4.29 -4.42
N LEU A 16 7.67 4.99 -4.77
CA LEU A 16 6.73 5.56 -3.81
C LEU A 16 5.52 4.64 -3.68
N VAL A 17 5.24 4.16 -2.48
CA VAL A 17 4.12 3.25 -2.23
C VAL A 17 3.06 3.97 -1.43
N ILE A 18 1.88 4.13 -2.02
CA ILE A 18 0.68 4.60 -1.34
C ILE A 18 -0.31 3.43 -1.34
N THR A 19 -0.62 2.90 -0.15
CA THR A 19 -1.53 1.76 -0.03
C THR A 19 -2.54 1.96 1.07
N SER A 20 -3.77 1.51 0.84
CA SER A 20 -4.75 1.35 1.91
C SER A 20 -4.65 -0.04 2.52
N ARG A 21 -5.24 -0.18 3.71
CA ARG A 21 -5.67 -1.47 4.23
C ARG A 21 -6.97 -1.88 3.53
N PRO A 22 -7.21 -3.17 3.21
CA PRO A 22 -8.57 -3.66 3.03
C PRO A 22 -9.32 -3.56 4.37
N THR A 23 -10.45 -2.86 4.35
CA THR A 23 -11.36 -2.67 5.48
C THR A 23 -11.98 -3.98 5.99
N TYR A 24 -11.80 -5.08 5.26
CA TYR A 24 -12.24 -6.42 5.62
C TYR A 24 -11.04 -7.38 5.68
N GLY A 25 -10.90 -8.08 6.82
CA GLY A 25 -9.90 -9.13 7.01
C GLY A 25 -8.82 -8.82 8.05
N ASN A 26 -8.17 -9.88 8.55
CA ASN A 26 -7.18 -9.86 9.63
C ASN A 26 -5.80 -9.32 9.17
N GLY A 27 -5.76 -8.16 8.51
CA GLY A 27 -4.51 -7.54 8.05
C GLY A 27 -3.99 -8.10 6.72
N GLU A 28 -4.87 -8.59 5.86
CA GLU A 28 -4.52 -8.96 4.49
C GLU A 28 -4.15 -7.73 3.65
N PRO A 29 -3.37 -7.90 2.56
CA PRO A 29 -3.20 -6.87 1.55
C PRO A 29 -4.53 -6.61 0.79
N PRO A 30 -4.73 -5.40 0.24
CA PRO A 30 -5.89 -5.13 -0.60
C PRO A 30 -5.90 -6.05 -1.82
N GLU A 31 -7.07 -6.27 -2.42
CA GLU A 31 -7.22 -7.23 -3.52
C GLU A 31 -6.23 -6.97 -4.66
N ASN A 32 -6.13 -5.71 -5.09
CA ASN A 32 -5.19 -5.23 -6.11
C ASN A 32 -3.71 -5.15 -5.65
N GLY A 33 -3.40 -5.59 -4.42
CA GLY A 33 -2.05 -5.64 -3.83
C GLY A 33 -1.60 -7.05 -3.46
N LYS A 34 -2.48 -8.05 -3.53
CA LYS A 34 -2.18 -9.46 -3.20
C LYS A 34 -1.06 -10.04 -4.05
N SER A 35 -1.09 -9.83 -5.37
CA SER A 35 -0.08 -10.33 -6.32
C SER A 35 1.31 -9.73 -6.06
N PHE A 36 1.35 -8.43 -5.79
CA PHE A 36 2.59 -7.72 -5.47
C PHE A 36 3.18 -8.20 -4.14
N ALA A 37 2.36 -8.34 -3.10
CA ALA A 37 2.78 -8.87 -1.80
C ALA A 37 3.34 -10.30 -1.91
N ALA A 38 2.71 -11.16 -2.70
CA ALA A 38 3.21 -12.51 -2.98
C ALA A 38 4.57 -12.48 -3.70
N SER A 39 4.73 -11.58 -4.67
CA SER A 39 5.98 -11.42 -5.43
C SER A 39 7.15 -10.95 -4.54
N LEU A 40 6.89 -9.98 -3.64
CA LEU A 40 7.87 -9.53 -2.65
C LEU A 40 8.27 -10.64 -1.67
N LEU A 41 7.29 -11.44 -1.21
CA LEU A 41 7.57 -12.58 -0.34
C LEU A 41 8.46 -13.61 -1.04
N HIS A 42 8.20 -13.88 -2.32
CA HIS A 42 9.03 -14.77 -3.13
C HIS A 42 10.46 -14.22 -3.25
N LEU A 43 10.61 -12.92 -3.52
CA LEU A 43 11.92 -12.25 -3.59
C LEU A 43 12.68 -12.33 -2.26
N LYS A 44 11.99 -12.10 -1.13
CA LYS A 44 12.55 -12.27 0.21
C LYS A 44 13.04 -13.68 0.47
N ARG A 45 12.23 -14.69 0.13
CA ARG A 45 12.61 -16.11 0.30
C ARG A 45 13.86 -16.42 -0.51
N LYS A 46 13.91 -16.00 -1.79
CA LYS A 46 15.09 -16.17 -2.64
C LYS A 46 16.35 -15.53 -2.02
N ASN A 47 16.23 -14.31 -1.50
CA ASN A 47 17.35 -13.61 -0.85
C ASN A 47 17.83 -14.36 0.42
N ASN A 48 16.91 -14.90 1.23
CA ASN A 48 17.27 -15.66 2.43
C ASN A 48 17.97 -16.98 2.11
N LEU A 49 17.54 -17.68 1.04
CA LEU A 49 18.21 -18.90 0.57
C LEU A 49 19.65 -18.61 0.14
N VAL A 50 19.88 -17.53 -0.61
CA VAL A 50 21.22 -17.10 -1.03
C VAL A 50 22.10 -16.76 0.18
N ASN A 51 21.53 -16.17 1.22
CA ASN A 51 22.24 -15.78 2.45
C ASN A 51 22.32 -16.90 3.51
N GLY A 52 21.99 -18.15 3.16
CA GLY A 52 22.11 -19.31 4.05
C GLY A 52 21.16 -19.32 5.25
N LYS A 53 20.13 -18.46 5.28
CA LYS A 53 19.11 -18.42 6.34
C LYS A 53 17.96 -19.36 5.97
N VAL A 54 17.83 -20.47 6.70
CA VAL A 54 16.70 -21.40 6.57
C VAL A 54 15.43 -20.71 7.08
N THR A 55 14.42 -20.57 6.21
CA THR A 55 13.09 -20.10 6.62
C THR A 55 12.00 -21.07 6.15
N ASP A 56 11.08 -21.35 7.08
CA ASP A 56 9.92 -22.23 7.01
C ASP A 56 9.09 -22.02 5.73
N SER A 57 9.13 -22.99 4.81
CA SER A 57 8.67 -22.87 3.42
C SER A 57 7.17 -23.08 3.20
N GLY A 58 6.38 -23.25 4.28
CA GLY A 58 4.95 -23.65 4.19
C GLY A 58 3.90 -22.60 4.60
N LEU A 59 4.28 -21.38 4.99
CA LEU A 59 3.34 -20.41 5.57
C LEU A 59 2.57 -19.59 4.51
N SER A 60 1.27 -19.38 4.77
CA SER A 60 0.37 -18.50 4.00
C SER A 60 0.86 -17.04 4.03
N LEU A 61 0.58 -16.27 2.96
CA LEU A 61 0.95 -14.87 2.81
C LEU A 61 0.47 -14.01 3.99
N ALA A 62 -0.79 -14.20 4.43
CA ALA A 62 -1.34 -13.50 5.58
C ALA A 62 -0.55 -13.80 6.87
N THR A 63 -0.11 -15.05 7.06
CA THR A 63 0.71 -15.46 8.21
C THR A 63 2.12 -14.91 8.12
N CYS A 64 2.72 -14.86 6.92
CA CYS A 64 4.03 -14.24 6.71
C CYS A 64 4.01 -12.73 6.96
N ILE A 65 2.94 -12.05 6.55
CA ILE A 65 2.73 -10.62 6.81
C ILE A 65 2.62 -10.38 8.31
N LYS A 66 1.74 -11.12 9.00
CA LYS A 66 1.57 -11.02 10.46
C LYS A 66 2.84 -11.32 11.22
N ARG A 67 3.55 -12.40 10.91
CA ARG A 67 4.81 -12.79 11.56
C ARG A 67 5.96 -11.82 11.28
N SER A 68 5.93 -11.17 10.13
CA SER A 68 6.88 -10.09 9.83
C SER A 68 6.63 -8.86 10.71
N ILE A 69 5.41 -8.61 11.16
CA ILE A 69 5.07 -7.38 11.90
C ILE A 69 5.00 -7.61 13.41
N PHE A 70 4.49 -8.77 13.82
CA PHE A 70 4.41 -9.21 15.20
C PHE A 70 5.32 -10.42 15.39
N PRO A 71 6.55 -10.25 15.89
CA PRO A 71 7.28 -11.38 16.44
C PRO A 71 6.48 -11.89 17.64
N GLU A 72 6.09 -13.17 17.64
CA GLU A 72 5.51 -13.81 18.83
C GLU A 72 6.40 -13.54 20.04
N GLN A 73 5.78 -13.24 21.19
CA GLN A 73 6.50 -13.16 22.46
C GLN A 73 7.35 -14.41 22.62
N LYS A 74 8.67 -14.23 22.66
CA LYS A 74 9.64 -15.27 23.03
C LYS A 74 9.15 -15.92 24.32
N ILE A 75 8.84 -17.22 24.27
CA ILE A 75 9.08 -18.08 25.43
C ILE A 75 10.59 -17.98 25.67
N SER A 76 10.94 -17.38 26.80
CA SER A 76 12.31 -17.16 27.24
C SER A 76 13.00 -18.49 27.51
N LEU A 77 13.82 -18.96 26.56
CA LEU A 77 15.05 -19.65 26.91
C LEU A 77 16.20 -18.70 26.65
N ALA A 78 16.74 -18.19 27.75
CA ALA A 78 17.89 -17.30 27.78
C ALA A 78 19.08 -17.98 27.10
N THR A 79 19.52 -17.42 25.98
CA THR A 79 20.92 -17.46 25.58
C THR A 79 21.33 -16.02 25.31
N ASN A 80 22.21 -15.52 26.16
CA ASN A 80 22.91 -14.26 25.97
C ASN A 80 23.71 -14.38 24.68
N VAL A 81 23.29 -13.68 23.64
CA VAL A 81 24.10 -13.45 22.45
C VAL A 81 24.04 -11.96 22.17
N ASP A 82 25.23 -11.37 22.21
CA ASP A 82 25.51 -9.95 22.07
C ASP A 82 24.71 -9.27 20.95
N LYS A 83 24.24 -8.04 21.22
CA LYS A 83 23.84 -7.10 20.17
C LYS A 83 25.04 -6.90 19.24
N PRO A 84 24.96 -7.23 17.94
CA PRO A 84 25.94 -6.69 17.02
C PRO A 84 25.61 -5.20 16.86
N ARG A 85 26.54 -4.38 17.36
CA ARG A 85 26.72 -2.98 17.00
C ARG A 85 26.65 -2.84 15.48
N ASN A 86 26.04 -1.76 15.01
CA ASN A 86 26.14 -1.17 13.66
C ASN A 86 27.31 -1.73 12.84
N SER A 87 27.09 -2.82 12.10
CA SER A 87 27.96 -3.15 10.99
C SER A 87 27.28 -2.60 9.75
N LEU A 88 27.86 -1.55 9.17
CA LEU A 88 27.67 -1.17 7.77
C LEU A 88 28.15 -2.33 6.88
N ALA A 89 27.50 -3.48 6.96
CA ALA A 89 27.55 -4.44 5.89
C ALA A 89 26.66 -3.86 4.81
N MET A 90 27.27 -3.34 3.75
CA MET A 90 26.65 -3.15 2.45
C MET A 90 26.20 -4.52 1.93
N ALA A 91 25.18 -5.10 2.56
CA ALA A 91 24.43 -6.20 1.98
C ALA A 91 23.56 -5.54 0.93
N THR A 92 24.13 -5.36 -0.26
CA THR A 92 23.40 -4.95 -1.46
C THR A 92 22.38 -6.05 -1.75
N GLY A 93 21.24 -5.98 -1.06
CA GLY A 93 20.15 -6.90 -1.28
C GLY A 93 19.58 -6.70 -2.68
N PRO A 94 18.62 -7.54 -3.13
CA PRO A 94 18.09 -7.49 -4.49
C PRO A 94 17.50 -6.14 -4.89
N LEU A 95 17.18 -5.28 -3.92
CA LEU A 95 16.63 -3.94 -4.12
C LEU A 95 17.61 -2.83 -3.69
N GLY A 96 18.91 -3.14 -3.62
CA GLY A 96 19.95 -2.23 -3.11
C GLY A 96 20.11 -0.92 -3.89
N ASN A 97 19.64 -0.86 -5.12
CA ASN A 97 19.64 0.32 -5.97
C ASN A 97 18.37 1.17 -5.86
N ILE A 98 17.40 0.75 -5.04
CA ILE A 98 16.10 1.41 -4.94
C ILE A 98 16.07 2.31 -3.72
N ARG A 99 15.60 3.54 -3.94
CA ARG A 99 15.16 4.43 -2.88
C ARG A 99 13.64 4.37 -2.76
N PHE A 100 13.09 4.32 -1.55
CA PHE A 100 11.65 4.16 -1.38
C PHE A 100 11.07 4.99 -0.23
N ALA A 101 9.77 5.29 -0.33
CA ALA A 101 8.97 5.83 0.76
C ALA A 101 7.59 5.19 0.75
N VAL A 102 6.99 4.98 1.92
CA VAL A 102 5.69 4.32 2.07
C VAL A 102 4.75 5.19 2.87
N PHE A 103 3.60 5.51 2.28
CA PHE A 103 2.44 6.07 2.96
C PHE A 103 1.31 5.05 3.00
N SER A 104 0.65 4.96 4.14
CA SER A 104 -0.34 3.92 4.36
C SER A 104 -1.62 4.45 4.97
N LEU A 105 -2.73 4.20 4.29
CA LEU A 105 -4.05 4.58 4.75
C LEU A 105 -4.63 3.47 5.63
N GLY A 106 -5.25 3.86 6.74
CA GLY A 106 -5.94 2.94 7.63
C GLY A 106 -6.93 3.66 8.52
N SER A 107 -7.49 2.93 9.48
CA SER A 107 -8.27 3.54 10.57
C SER A 107 -7.90 2.90 11.90
N ASN A 108 -7.72 3.73 12.93
CA ASN A 108 -7.46 3.26 14.30
C ASN A 108 -8.66 2.55 14.94
N ALA A 109 -9.84 2.57 14.30
CA ALA A 109 -10.98 1.73 14.71
C ALA A 109 -10.68 0.22 14.59
N TYR A 110 -9.62 -0.17 13.88
CA TYR A 110 -9.27 -1.58 13.66
C TYR A 110 -7.95 -1.96 14.36
N PRO A 111 -7.85 -3.14 15.01
CA PRO A 111 -6.68 -3.55 15.82
C PRO A 111 -5.32 -3.61 15.10
N HIS A 112 -5.32 -3.61 13.76
CA HIS A 112 -4.11 -3.73 12.94
C HIS A 112 -3.99 -2.53 11.99
N PHE A 113 -3.83 -1.35 12.59
CA PHE A 113 -3.75 -0.09 11.87
C PHE A 113 -2.59 -0.09 10.85
N ALA A 114 -2.94 0.18 9.58
CA ALA A 114 -2.03 0.34 8.45
C ALA A 114 -1.02 -0.81 8.22
N ILE A 115 -1.39 -2.03 8.63
CA ILE A 115 -0.46 -3.17 8.70
C ILE A 115 0.19 -3.55 7.36
N PHE A 116 -0.52 -3.43 6.24
CA PHE A 116 0.04 -3.77 4.94
C PHE A 116 1.15 -2.80 4.50
N GLY A 117 1.01 -1.50 4.81
CA GLY A 117 2.08 -0.53 4.58
C GLY A 117 3.33 -0.85 5.40
N LYS A 118 3.15 -1.19 6.69
CA LYS A 118 4.25 -1.64 7.56
C LYS A 118 4.96 -2.87 7.00
N TYR A 119 4.21 -3.79 6.41
CA TYR A 119 4.78 -4.97 5.76
C TYR A 119 5.70 -4.57 4.60
N ILE A 120 5.20 -3.73 3.68
CA ILE A 120 5.98 -3.29 2.53
C ILE A 120 7.26 -2.57 3.00
N ASP A 121 7.13 -1.60 3.91
CA ASP A 121 8.26 -0.87 4.47
C ASP A 121 9.34 -1.81 5.05
N LYS A 122 8.92 -2.80 5.84
CA LYS A 122 9.82 -3.78 6.41
C LYS A 122 10.50 -4.65 5.35
N ILE A 123 9.75 -5.15 4.36
CA ILE A 123 10.32 -6.02 3.33
C ILE A 123 11.29 -5.27 2.42
N PHE A 124 11.00 -4.01 2.08
CA PHE A 124 11.90 -3.18 1.28
C PHE A 124 13.25 -2.99 2.00
N LYS A 125 13.22 -2.66 3.30
CA LYS A 125 14.43 -2.56 4.14
C LYS A 125 15.22 -3.87 4.19
N GLU A 126 14.54 -4.99 4.41
CA GLU A 126 15.18 -6.31 4.46
C GLU A 126 15.77 -6.77 3.11
N LEU A 127 15.23 -6.25 2.00
CA LEU A 127 15.74 -6.49 0.64
C LEU A 127 16.83 -5.49 0.21
N GLY A 128 17.26 -4.60 1.11
CA GLY A 128 18.38 -3.68 0.91
C GLY A 128 18.00 -2.33 0.32
N ALA A 129 16.72 -2.02 0.13
CA ALA A 129 16.29 -0.72 -0.38
C ALA A 129 16.58 0.40 0.65
N GLU A 130 16.97 1.56 0.15
CA GLU A 130 17.25 2.75 0.94
C GLU A 130 15.96 3.55 1.19
N MET A 131 15.67 3.88 2.44
CA MET A 131 14.47 4.63 2.81
C MET A 131 14.71 6.13 2.61
N LEU A 132 13.88 6.80 1.82
CA LEU A 132 13.92 8.26 1.62
C LEU A 132 13.37 9.02 2.83
N VAL A 133 12.18 8.62 3.27
CA VAL A 133 11.46 9.24 4.39
C VAL A 133 10.86 8.13 5.24
N GLU A 134 10.74 8.38 6.54
CA GLU A 134 10.13 7.44 7.46
C GLU A 134 8.70 7.06 7.04
N TYR A 135 8.35 5.80 7.29
CA TYR A 135 7.02 5.28 7.05
C TYR A 135 5.95 6.12 7.76
N CYS A 136 4.95 6.58 7.01
CA CYS A 136 3.86 7.38 7.53
C CYS A 136 2.49 6.73 7.35
N THR A 137 1.56 7.11 8.21
CA THR A 137 0.19 6.58 8.27
C THR A 137 -0.84 7.69 8.21
N GLY A 138 -1.89 7.52 7.40
CA GLY A 138 -3.05 8.40 7.36
C GLY A 138 -4.28 7.74 7.97
N ASP A 139 -4.72 8.21 9.13
CA ASP A 139 -5.92 7.72 9.83
C ASP A 139 -7.18 8.34 9.24
N ALA A 140 -8.07 7.50 8.71
CA ALA A 140 -9.35 7.91 8.15
C ALA A 140 -10.25 8.65 9.15
N LEU A 141 -10.04 8.47 10.47
CA LEU A 141 -10.79 9.19 11.50
C LEU A 141 -10.14 10.51 11.91
N TYR A 142 -8.86 10.71 11.61
CA TYR A 142 -8.11 11.85 12.12
C TYR A 142 -7.03 12.32 11.13
N GLY A 143 -7.30 13.42 10.43
CA GLY A 143 -6.28 14.18 9.72
C GLY A 143 -5.58 13.45 8.55
N GLN A 144 -6.20 12.42 7.95
CA GLN A 144 -5.59 11.63 6.86
C GLN A 144 -4.95 12.49 5.75
N GLU A 145 -5.70 13.46 5.22
CA GLU A 145 -5.24 14.36 4.16
C GLU A 145 -4.08 15.24 4.62
N GLN A 146 -4.14 15.74 5.86
CA GLN A 146 -3.06 16.57 6.41
C GLN A 146 -1.78 15.77 6.59
N SER A 147 -1.88 14.55 7.13
CA SER A 147 -0.74 13.63 7.24
C SER A 147 -0.15 13.28 5.88
N PHE A 148 -0.99 13.07 4.87
CA PHE A 148 -0.54 12.81 3.51
C PHE A 148 0.21 14.00 2.93
N ARG A 149 -0.32 15.22 3.10
CA ARG A 149 0.34 16.45 2.64
C ARG A 149 1.72 16.57 3.24
N THR A 150 1.84 16.60 4.57
CA THR A 150 3.13 16.72 5.26
C THR A 150 4.13 15.66 4.79
N TRP A 151 3.71 14.39 4.73
CA TRP A 151 4.56 13.32 4.23
C TRP A 151 4.98 13.53 2.77
N SER A 152 4.06 13.94 1.90
CA SER A 152 4.37 14.19 0.49
C SER A 152 5.37 15.33 0.28
N GLU A 153 5.30 16.38 1.12
CA GLU A 153 6.28 17.47 1.05
C GLU A 153 7.68 17.01 1.46
N GLU A 154 7.75 16.21 2.53
CA GLU A 154 9.00 15.62 3.00
C GLU A 154 9.62 14.68 1.97
N VAL A 155 8.79 13.81 1.35
CA VAL A 155 9.25 12.89 0.30
C VAL A 155 9.77 13.64 -0.91
N TYR A 156 9.06 14.70 -1.32
CA TYR A 156 9.51 15.55 -2.41
C TYR A 156 10.88 16.13 -2.08
N ARG A 157 11.04 16.81 -0.94
CA ARG A 157 12.32 17.38 -0.53
C ARG A 157 13.44 16.33 -0.45
N ALA A 158 13.19 15.18 0.17
CA ALA A 158 14.17 14.12 0.30
C ALA A 158 14.59 13.54 -1.06
N ALA A 159 13.66 13.42 -2.01
CA ALA A 159 13.99 12.98 -3.36
C ALA A 159 14.87 14.02 -4.08
N PHE A 160 14.55 15.31 -3.98
CA PHE A 160 15.36 16.38 -4.60
C PHE A 160 16.81 16.37 -4.10
N ASP A 161 16.98 16.26 -2.79
CA ASP A 161 18.30 16.18 -2.15
C ASP A 161 19.04 14.90 -2.61
N ALA A 162 18.35 13.76 -2.65
CA ALA A 162 18.94 12.48 -2.99
C ALA A 162 19.33 12.36 -4.48
N PHE A 163 18.59 13.00 -5.39
CA PHE A 163 18.84 12.99 -6.83
C PHE A 163 19.62 14.22 -7.33
N CYS A 164 20.08 15.08 -6.42
CA CYS A 164 20.86 16.29 -6.73
C CYS A 164 20.17 17.18 -7.78
N LEU A 165 18.85 17.33 -7.67
CA LEU A 165 18.08 18.16 -8.58
C LEU A 165 18.14 19.63 -8.09
N GLU A 166 18.97 20.45 -8.75
CA GLU A 166 19.06 21.88 -8.44
C GLU A 166 17.92 22.69 -9.10
N ASN A 167 17.44 23.73 -8.42
CA ASN A 167 16.57 24.80 -8.96
C ASN A 167 15.14 24.41 -9.39
N VAL A 168 14.42 23.59 -8.63
CA VAL A 168 12.95 23.50 -8.79
C VAL A 168 12.29 24.30 -7.68
N ASP A 169 11.39 25.20 -8.05
CA ASP A 169 10.60 25.97 -7.09
C ASP A 169 9.64 25.01 -6.37
N ILE A 170 10.11 24.45 -5.26
CA ILE A 170 9.42 23.43 -4.45
C ILE A 170 7.99 23.91 -4.10
N LYS A 171 7.80 25.22 -3.95
CA LYS A 171 6.51 25.85 -3.67
C LYS A 171 5.52 25.78 -4.83
N GLU A 172 5.99 25.74 -6.08
CA GLU A 172 5.12 25.61 -7.26
C GLU A 172 4.64 24.16 -7.44
N ALA A 173 5.49 23.17 -7.14
CA ALA A 173 5.16 21.74 -7.25
C ALA A 173 4.35 21.18 -6.06
N ILE A 174 4.59 21.70 -4.84
CA ILE A 174 3.93 21.24 -3.60
C ILE A 174 2.72 22.12 -3.23
N GLY A 175 2.62 23.33 -3.80
CA GLY A 175 1.52 24.24 -3.50
C GLY A 175 0.14 23.60 -3.75
N PRO A 176 -0.93 24.14 -3.15
CA PRO A 176 -2.32 23.65 -3.32
C PRO A 176 -2.84 23.68 -4.78
N ARG A 177 -1.97 23.99 -5.76
CA ARG A 177 -2.24 24.21 -7.17
C ARG A 177 -2.09 22.98 -8.06
N ASN A 178 -1.68 21.82 -7.55
CA ASN A 178 -1.75 20.55 -8.30
C ASN A 178 -3.14 19.88 -8.31
N MET A 179 -4.16 20.57 -7.79
CA MET A 179 -5.54 20.38 -8.26
C MET A 179 -5.77 20.97 -9.66
N GLY A 180 -4.84 21.75 -10.24
CA GLY A 180 -5.07 22.54 -11.45
C GLY A 180 -5.23 21.74 -12.75
N ASP A 181 -4.62 20.55 -12.84
CA ASP A 181 -4.70 19.78 -14.09
C ASP A 181 -5.99 18.94 -14.17
N HIS A 182 -6.47 18.45 -13.02
CA HIS A 182 -7.70 17.66 -12.87
C HIS A 182 -8.86 18.46 -12.25
N SER A 183 -8.71 19.76 -12.03
CA SER A 183 -9.81 20.59 -11.52
C SER A 183 -10.90 20.67 -12.57
N TRP A 184 -12.13 20.45 -12.09
CA TRP A 184 -13.32 20.65 -12.90
C TRP A 184 -13.40 22.11 -13.34
N SER A 185 -13.29 22.38 -14.64
CA SER A 185 -13.63 23.66 -15.23
C SER A 185 -14.59 23.45 -16.40
N LEU A 186 -15.48 24.43 -16.60
CA LEU A 186 -16.41 24.44 -17.73
C LEU A 186 -15.70 24.44 -19.09
N ASP A 187 -14.46 24.92 -19.13
CA ASP A 187 -13.63 24.92 -20.34
C ASP A 187 -13.00 23.54 -20.64
N LYS A 188 -12.83 22.69 -19.61
CA LYS A 188 -12.22 21.35 -19.74
C LYS A 188 -13.26 20.23 -19.90
N VAL A 189 -14.45 20.40 -19.33
CA VAL A 189 -15.49 19.36 -19.30
C VAL A 189 -16.76 19.88 -19.95
N ARG A 190 -17.27 19.15 -20.94
CA ARG A 190 -18.56 19.43 -21.57
C ARG A 190 -19.48 18.22 -21.43
N ILE A 191 -20.66 18.45 -20.88
CA ILE A 191 -21.75 17.46 -20.89
C ILE A 191 -22.44 17.58 -22.25
N VAL A 192 -22.44 16.48 -23.01
CA VAL A 192 -23.09 16.40 -24.31
C VAL A 192 -24.22 15.38 -24.21
N LEU A 193 -25.40 15.75 -24.68
CA LEU A 193 -26.50 14.81 -24.81
C LEU A 193 -26.12 13.78 -25.88
N VAL A 194 -26.03 12.52 -25.47
CA VAL A 194 -25.80 11.40 -26.37
C VAL A 194 -27.14 10.72 -26.58
N ASP A 195 -27.74 10.90 -27.76
CA ASP A 195 -28.97 10.21 -28.18
C ASP A 195 -28.67 8.75 -28.52
N ASN A 196 -28.19 7.98 -27.54
CA ASN A 196 -28.19 6.54 -27.64
C ASN A 196 -29.62 6.08 -27.40
N GLY A 197 -30.40 5.90 -28.47
CA GLY A 197 -31.81 5.46 -28.44
C GLY A 197 -32.06 4.08 -27.82
N LYS A 198 -31.14 3.55 -27.02
CA LYS A 198 -31.24 2.36 -26.19
C LYS A 198 -30.65 2.66 -24.82
N GLU A 199 -31.46 2.53 -23.78
CA GLU A 199 -31.02 2.53 -22.39
C GLU A 199 -29.95 1.44 -22.24
N GLN A 200 -28.73 1.83 -21.85
CA GLN A 200 -27.64 0.88 -21.70
C GLN A 200 -27.91 -0.04 -20.50
N ASP A 201 -27.56 -1.31 -20.62
CA ASP A 201 -27.67 -2.26 -19.50
C ASP A 201 -26.76 -1.82 -18.35
N LEU A 202 -27.36 -1.52 -17.20
CA LEU A 202 -26.66 -1.06 -16.01
C LEU A 202 -25.55 -2.04 -15.58
N SER A 203 -25.80 -3.34 -15.72
CA SER A 203 -24.82 -4.36 -15.35
C SER A 203 -23.59 -4.31 -16.27
N HIS A 204 -23.78 -4.06 -17.56
CA HIS A 204 -22.70 -3.86 -18.52
C HIS A 204 -21.91 -2.59 -18.20
N VAL A 205 -22.58 -1.46 -17.99
CA VAL A 205 -21.94 -0.17 -17.70
C VAL A 205 -21.15 -0.23 -16.40
N LEU A 206 -21.72 -0.79 -15.33
CA LEU A 206 -21.00 -0.98 -14.07
C LEU A 206 -19.82 -1.93 -14.22
N SER A 207 -19.96 -2.97 -15.05
CA SER A 207 -18.86 -3.90 -15.31
C SER A 207 -17.68 -3.20 -15.99
N GLU A 208 -17.97 -2.34 -16.96
CA GLU A 208 -16.99 -1.54 -17.67
C GLU A 208 -16.30 -0.52 -16.74
N ILE A 209 -17.07 0.23 -15.95
CA ILE A 209 -16.55 1.25 -15.02
C ILE A 209 -15.64 0.61 -13.96
N HIS A 210 -16.05 -0.51 -13.39
CA HIS A 210 -15.33 -1.14 -12.28
C HIS A 210 -14.30 -2.19 -12.71
N GLY A 211 -14.24 -2.54 -14.01
CA GLY A 211 -13.37 -3.60 -14.52
C GLY A 211 -13.66 -4.97 -13.90
N LYS A 212 -14.89 -5.21 -13.45
CA LYS A 212 -15.32 -6.44 -12.77
C LYS A 212 -16.64 -6.91 -13.35
N LYS A 213 -16.88 -8.22 -13.37
CA LYS A 213 -18.15 -8.77 -13.84
C LYS A 213 -19.27 -8.44 -12.84
N VAL A 214 -20.26 -7.67 -13.28
CA VAL A 214 -21.47 -7.34 -12.52
C VAL A 214 -22.64 -8.11 -13.10
N GLU A 215 -23.38 -8.80 -12.22
CA GLU A 215 -24.53 -9.63 -12.60
C GLU A 215 -25.81 -9.06 -11.96
N PRO A 216 -26.89 -8.87 -12.74
CA PRO A 216 -28.14 -8.36 -12.20
C PRO A 216 -28.91 -9.46 -11.46
N PHE A 217 -29.42 -9.14 -10.27
CA PHE A 217 -30.30 -10.01 -9.49
C PHE A 217 -31.59 -9.29 -9.13
N ILE A 218 -32.70 -10.03 -9.16
CA ILE A 218 -34.00 -9.53 -8.72
C ILE A 218 -34.21 -9.97 -7.27
N LEU A 219 -34.48 -9.01 -6.39
CA LEU A 219 -34.82 -9.29 -4.99
C LEU A 219 -36.12 -10.09 -4.92
N SER A 220 -36.06 -11.31 -4.37
CA SER A 220 -37.24 -12.17 -4.23
C SER A 220 -38.08 -11.82 -3.00
N GLU A 221 -37.46 -11.76 -1.82
CA GLU A 221 -38.14 -11.47 -0.56
C GLU A 221 -37.17 -10.78 0.41
N ARG A 222 -37.70 -9.93 1.30
CA ARG A 222 -36.97 -9.37 2.45
C ARG A 222 -37.83 -9.49 3.70
N THR A 223 -37.35 -10.22 4.70
CA THR A 223 -38.06 -10.48 5.96
C THR A 223 -37.32 -9.84 7.14
N GLN A 224 -38.04 -9.28 8.11
CA GLN A 224 -37.47 -8.71 9.33
C GLN A 224 -37.11 -9.84 10.31
N LEU A 225 -35.83 -9.96 10.65
CA LEU A 225 -35.34 -11.00 11.58
C LEU A 225 -35.32 -10.54 13.04
N GLN A 226 -35.48 -9.25 13.30
CA GLN A 226 -35.56 -8.72 14.67
C GLN A 226 -36.98 -8.85 15.21
N ALA A 227 -37.10 -9.31 16.46
CA ALA A 227 -38.36 -9.29 17.17
C ALA A 227 -38.85 -7.84 17.35
N GLN A 228 -40.17 -7.63 17.36
CA GLN A 228 -40.72 -6.27 17.53
C GLN A 228 -40.35 -5.64 18.89
N ASP A 229 -40.04 -6.48 19.88
CA ASP A 229 -39.77 -6.06 21.25
C ASP A 229 -38.27 -5.88 21.55
N SER A 230 -37.37 -6.15 20.60
CA SER A 230 -35.94 -5.96 20.83
C SER A 230 -35.58 -4.47 20.85
N LYS A 231 -35.17 -3.97 22.02
CA LYS A 231 -34.53 -2.66 22.18
C LYS A 231 -33.02 -2.79 22.00
N TRP A 232 -32.46 -1.79 21.31
CA TRP A 232 -31.02 -1.60 21.06
C TRP A 232 -30.29 -1.16 22.34
#